data_AF-A0A4Y2TPY1-F1
#
_entry.id   AF-A0A4Y2TPY1-F1
#
_cell.length_a   1.000
_cell.length_b   1.000
_cell.length_c   1.000
_cell.angle_alpha   90.00
_cell.angle_beta   90.00
_cell.angle_gamma   90.00
#
_symmetry.space_group_name_H-M   'P 1'
#
loop_
_entity.id
_entity.type
_entity.pdbx_description
1 polymer ?
#
loop_
_entity_poly.entity_id
_entity_poly.type
_entity_poly.pdbx_seq_one_letter_code
_entity_poly.pdbx_strand_id
1 'polypeptide(L)'
;MEDVSNVDEMTSDDGYFFPHHGVQRPGNRALLLRVDFNGSQKTNINIFLNDVLCKGGVIQEDLFSIMLRAHKYGYFFSCDICHMYKQIEINAHERHFQKILWKKYPNKPVQIFKLRTVTYGTTPHVTYPREF
;
A
#
# COMPACT_ATOMS: atom_id res chain seq x y z
N MET A 1 1.49 9.13 -6.78
CA MET A 1 1.92 8.19 -7.84
C MET A 1 2.86 8.96 -8.74
N GLU A 2 3.89 8.30 -9.26
CA GLU A 2 4.86 8.88 -10.20
C GLU A 2 4.72 8.17 -11.54
N ASP A 3 4.56 8.93 -12.61
CA ASP A 3 4.47 8.38 -13.97
C ASP A 3 5.86 7.95 -14.44
N VAL A 4 5.96 6.70 -14.88
CA VAL A 4 7.19 6.17 -15.47
C VAL A 4 7.13 6.45 -16.97
N SER A 5 7.49 7.67 -17.36
CA SER A 5 7.46 8.11 -18.75
C SER A 5 8.75 7.79 -19.52
N ASN A 6 9.83 7.41 -18.82
CA ASN A 6 11.10 7.02 -19.43
C ASN A 6 11.01 5.59 -19.98
N VAL A 7 11.27 5.44 -21.29
CA VAL A 7 11.21 4.16 -22.01
C VAL A 7 12.14 3.11 -21.39
N ASP A 8 13.34 3.49 -20.96
CA ASP A 8 14.30 2.54 -20.36
C ASP A 8 13.79 1.98 -19.03
N GLU A 9 13.11 2.81 -18.22
CA GLU A 9 12.49 2.37 -16.97
C GLU A 9 11.19 1.57 -17.19
N MET A 10 10.48 1.83 -18.29
CA MET A 10 9.29 1.06 -18.68
C MET A 10 9.65 -0.36 -19.11
N THR A 11 10.80 -0.55 -19.75
CA THR A 11 11.29 -1.86 -20.23
C THR A 11 12.20 -2.57 -19.23
N SER A 12 12.56 -1.92 -18.13
CA SER A 12 13.40 -2.53 -17.10
C SER A 12 12.66 -3.66 -16.40
N ASP A 13 13.27 -4.85 -16.40
CA ASP A 13 12.82 -6.05 -15.68
C ASP A 13 13.03 -5.93 -14.16
N ASP A 14 13.63 -4.81 -13.71
CA ASP A 14 13.85 -4.53 -12.30
C ASP A 14 12.56 -4.06 -11.60
N GLY A 15 12.23 -4.66 -10.47
CA GLY A 15 11.10 -4.31 -9.62
C GLY A 15 9.92 -5.29 -9.64
N TYR A 16 8.76 -4.82 -9.17
CA TYR A 16 7.56 -5.64 -9.02
C TYR A 16 6.31 -4.88 -9.45
N PHE A 17 5.51 -5.50 -10.31
CA PHE A 17 4.20 -5.00 -10.71
C PHE A 17 3.13 -5.53 -9.77
N PHE A 18 2.53 -4.63 -8.99
CA PHE A 18 1.41 -4.94 -8.12
C PHE A 18 0.17 -5.28 -8.94
N PRO A 19 -0.32 -6.53 -8.83
CA PRO A 19 -1.65 -6.84 -9.28
C PRO A 19 -2.64 -6.07 -8.43
N HIS A 20 -3.61 -5.45 -9.11
CA HIS A 20 -4.64 -4.69 -8.45
C HIS A 20 -5.94 -4.77 -9.24
N HIS A 21 -7.05 -4.68 -8.52
CA HIS A 21 -8.36 -4.66 -9.13
C HIS A 21 -9.29 -3.67 -8.41
N GLY A 22 -10.22 -3.11 -9.18
CA GLY A 22 -11.24 -2.23 -8.64
C GLY A 22 -12.33 -3.03 -7.94
N VAL A 23 -12.57 -2.76 -6.67
CA VAL A 23 -13.65 -3.33 -5.87
C VAL A 23 -14.74 -2.29 -5.67
N GLN A 24 -15.95 -2.59 -6.11
CA GLN A 24 -17.13 -1.78 -5.88
C GLN A 24 -17.87 -2.28 -4.65
N ARG A 25 -18.14 -1.40 -3.67
CA ARG A 25 -18.99 -1.75 -2.53
C ARG A 25 -20.46 -1.50 -2.87
N PRO A 26 -21.33 -2.51 -2.79
CA PRO A 26 -22.77 -2.29 -2.92
C PRO A 26 -23.31 -1.56 -1.68
N GLY A 27 -24.15 -0.53 -1.89
CA GLY A 27 -24.99 0.02 -0.81
C GLY A 27 -24.67 1.41 -0.24
N ASN A 28 -23.67 2.14 -0.73
CA ASN A 28 -23.48 3.55 -0.36
C ASN A 28 -23.02 4.33 -1.59
N ARG A 29 -23.82 5.33 -2.04
CA ARG A 29 -23.60 6.26 -3.17
C ARG A 29 -22.63 5.76 -4.26
N ALA A 30 -23.17 5.51 -5.46
CA ALA A 30 -22.60 4.98 -6.71
C ALA A 30 -21.14 5.28 -7.17
N LEU A 31 -20.17 5.71 -6.37
CA LEU A 31 -18.89 6.26 -6.85
C LEU A 31 -17.63 5.89 -6.06
N LEU A 32 -17.70 5.13 -4.95
CA LEU A 32 -16.50 4.76 -4.20
C LEU A 32 -15.90 3.43 -4.70
N LEU A 33 -15.21 3.50 -5.84
CA LEU A 33 -14.30 2.45 -6.30
C LEU A 33 -13.08 2.42 -5.37
N ARG A 34 -12.79 1.27 -4.76
CA ARG A 34 -11.54 1.03 -4.03
C ARG A 34 -10.61 0.20 -4.89
N VAL A 35 -9.32 0.48 -4.83
CA VAL A 35 -8.31 -0.36 -5.47
C VAL A 35 -7.79 -1.32 -4.41
N ASP A 36 -7.96 -2.62 -4.67
CA ASP A 36 -7.37 -3.68 -3.85
C ASP A 36 -6.05 -4.12 -4.49
N PHE A 37 -4.98 -4.11 -3.69
CA PHE A 37 -3.62 -4.46 -4.12
C PHE A 37 -3.27 -5.83 -3.54
N ASN A 38 -2.82 -6.76 -4.38
CA ASN A 38 -2.50 -8.11 -3.94
C ASN A 38 -0.98 -8.35 -3.89
N GLY A 39 -0.35 -8.10 -2.74
CA GLY A 39 1.07 -8.42 -2.51
C GLY A 39 1.37 -9.91 -2.33
N SER A 40 0.34 -10.74 -2.27
CA SER A 40 0.41 -12.20 -2.13
C SER A 40 0.18 -12.92 -3.46
N GLN A 41 0.35 -12.23 -4.60
CA GLN A 41 0.35 -12.87 -5.91
C GLN A 41 1.78 -13.24 -6.32
N LYS A 42 1.94 -14.47 -6.83
CA LYS A 42 3.21 -15.01 -7.31
C LYS A 42 3.72 -14.22 -8.52
N THR A 43 5.01 -13.93 -8.51
CA THR A 43 5.75 -13.46 -9.70
C THR A 43 6.00 -14.60 -10.70
N ASN A 44 6.55 -14.24 -11.85
CA ASN A 44 7.15 -15.16 -12.83
C ASN A 44 8.23 -16.09 -12.23
N ILE A 45 8.88 -15.66 -11.14
CA ILE A 45 9.86 -16.47 -10.39
C ILE A 45 9.28 -17.15 -9.14
N ASN A 46 7.94 -17.21 -9.03
CA ASN A 46 7.21 -17.95 -8.00
C ASN A 46 7.46 -17.45 -6.55
N ILE A 47 7.83 -16.18 -6.39
CA ILE A 47 7.94 -15.52 -5.08
C ILE A 47 6.77 -14.55 -4.86
N PHE A 48 6.38 -14.37 -3.61
CA PHE A 48 5.41 -13.37 -3.19
C PHE A 48 6.16 -12.14 -2.70
N LEU A 49 5.69 -10.93 -3.03
CA LEU A 49 6.32 -9.72 -2.52
C LEU A 49 6.28 -9.69 -0.97
N ASN A 50 5.16 -10.12 -0.40
CA ASN A 50 4.95 -10.17 1.04
C ASN A 50 5.94 -11.08 1.80
N ASP A 51 6.57 -12.05 1.12
CA ASP A 51 7.58 -12.92 1.71
C ASP A 51 8.99 -12.34 1.64
N VAL A 52 9.22 -11.39 0.73
CA VAL A 52 10.50 -10.68 0.57
C VAL A 52 10.56 -9.44 1.45
N LEU A 53 9.41 -8.79 1.68
CA LEU A 53 9.33 -7.62 2.55
C LEU A 53 9.74 -7.96 3.98
N CYS A 54 10.63 -7.16 4.54
CA CYS A 54 11.06 -7.30 5.93
C CYS A 54 9.86 -7.10 6.86
N LYS A 55 9.54 -8.14 7.66
CA LYS A 55 8.48 -8.06 8.66
C LYS A 55 8.94 -7.16 9.80
N GLY A 56 8.26 -6.03 9.97
CA GLY A 56 8.48 -5.18 11.12
C GLY A 56 8.00 -5.84 12.41
N GLY A 57 8.63 -5.48 13.54
CA GLY A 57 8.14 -5.88 14.86
C GLY A 57 6.79 -5.25 15.19
N VAL A 58 6.06 -5.85 16.13
CA VAL A 58 4.80 -5.28 16.64
C VAL A 58 5.12 -4.14 17.60
N ILE A 59 4.95 -2.90 17.14
CA ILE A 59 5.12 -1.69 17.98
C ILE A 59 3.82 -1.35 18.71
N GLN A 60 2.66 -1.68 18.12
CA GLN A 60 1.37 -1.36 18.70
C GLN A 60 1.13 -2.21 19.95
N GLU A 61 0.66 -1.55 21.01
CA GLU A 61 0.19 -2.26 22.18
C GLU A 61 -1.03 -3.12 21.84
N ASP A 62 -1.19 -4.21 22.57
CA ASP A 62 -2.34 -5.09 22.44
C ASP A 62 -3.66 -4.33 22.68
N LEU A 63 -4.66 -4.64 21.86
CA LEU A 63 -5.97 -4.00 21.90
C LEU A 63 -6.64 -4.17 23.27
N PHE A 64 -6.53 -5.34 23.90
CA PHE A 64 -7.13 -5.57 25.22
C PHE A 64 -6.53 -4.64 26.27
N SER A 65 -5.22 -4.44 26.25
CA SER A 65 -4.49 -3.52 27.12
C SER A 65 -4.92 -2.07 26.90
N ILE A 66 -5.12 -1.64 25.65
CA ILE A 66 -5.65 -0.32 25.29
C ILE A 66 -7.07 -0.13 25.86
N MET A 67 -7.95 -1.12 25.67
CA MET A 67 -9.33 -1.07 26.16
C MET A 67 -9.42 -1.03 27.68
N LEU A 68 -8.60 -1.83 28.38
CA LEU A 68 -8.53 -1.80 29.84
C LEU A 68 -8.13 -0.43 30.38
N ARG A 69 -7.17 0.25 29.74
CA ARG A 69 -6.78 1.61 30.15
C ARG A 69 -7.88 2.61 29.85
N ALA A 70 -8.53 2.53 28.69
CA ALA A 70 -9.63 3.41 28.34
C ALA A 70 -10.76 3.32 29.39
N HIS A 71 -11.07 2.11 29.87
CA HIS A 71 -12.08 1.86 30.90
C HIS A 71 -11.76 2.43 32.29
N LYS A 72 -10.49 2.78 32.59
CA LYS A 72 -10.13 3.40 33.87
C LYS A 72 -10.57 4.87 33.97
N TYR A 73 -10.88 5.51 32.84
CA TYR A 73 -11.23 6.92 32.77
C TYR A 73 -12.72 7.08 32.48
N GLY A 74 -13.36 8.09 33.07
CA GLY A 74 -14.78 8.39 32.83
C GLY A 74 -15.09 8.88 31.41
N TYR A 75 -14.05 9.23 30.63
CA TYR A 75 -14.16 9.74 29.26
C TYR A 75 -12.99 9.22 28.42
N PHE A 76 -13.25 8.90 27.15
CA PHE A 76 -12.26 8.46 26.18
C PHE A 76 -12.54 9.11 24.82
N PHE A 77 -11.49 9.56 24.13
CA PHE A 77 -11.59 10.11 22.78
C PHE A 77 -10.97 9.13 21.78
N SER A 78 -11.73 8.81 20.74
CA SER A 78 -11.24 8.07 19.58
C SER A 78 -11.45 8.88 18.31
N CYS A 79 -10.51 8.74 17.38
CA CYS A 79 -10.64 9.28 16.04
C CYS A 79 -10.06 8.30 15.02
N ASP A 80 -10.59 8.32 13.81
CA ASP A 80 -10.05 7.56 12.69
C ASP A 80 -9.14 8.45 11.85
N ILE A 81 -7.92 7.99 11.60
CA ILE A 81 -6.98 8.67 10.69
C ILE A 81 -7.24 8.16 9.29
N CYS A 82 -8.11 8.87 8.56
CA CYS A 82 -8.46 8.53 7.19
C CYS A 82 -7.20 8.41 6.32
N HIS A 83 -7.02 7.26 5.68
CA HIS A 83 -5.90 6.96 4.78
C HIS A 83 -4.51 7.08 5.41
N MET A 84 -4.36 6.78 6.71
CA MET A 84 -3.08 6.85 7.45
C MET A 84 -1.86 6.33 6.67
N TYR A 85 -1.95 5.15 6.04
CA TYR A 85 -0.83 4.57 5.29
C TYR A 85 -0.37 5.42 4.09
N LYS A 86 -1.28 6.18 3.47
CA LYS A 86 -0.95 7.09 2.36
C LYS A 86 -0.19 8.33 2.82
N GLN A 87 -0.09 8.58 4.12
CA GLN A 87 0.70 9.67 4.69
C GLN A 87 2.18 9.28 4.87
N ILE A 88 2.52 8.00 4.71
CA ILE A 88 3.89 7.49 4.85
C ILE A 88 4.49 7.31 3.46
N GLU A 89 5.56 8.04 3.16
CA GLU A 89 6.28 7.96 1.89
C GLU A 89 7.33 6.85 1.91
N ILE A 90 7.39 6.07 0.83
CA ILE A 90 8.39 5.02 0.62
C ILE A 90 9.66 5.66 0.09
N ASN A 91 10.81 5.11 0.51
CA ASN A 91 12.12 5.51 0.02
C ASN A 91 12.16 5.47 -1.51
N ALA A 92 12.65 6.53 -2.15
CA ALA A 92 12.69 6.65 -3.61
C ALA A 92 13.36 5.45 -4.29
N HIS A 93 14.40 4.89 -3.66
CA HIS A 93 15.12 3.73 -4.17
C HIS A 93 14.28 2.45 -4.19
N GLU A 94 13.23 2.32 -3.38
CA GLU A 94 12.42 1.10 -3.25
C GLU A 94 11.09 1.16 -4.02
N ARG A 95 10.72 2.33 -4.55
CA ARG A 95 9.43 2.55 -5.24
C ARG A 95 9.25 1.70 -6.50
N HIS A 96 10.34 1.22 -7.09
CA HIS A 96 10.30 0.34 -8.26
C HIS A 96 9.69 -1.05 -7.93
N PHE A 97 9.62 -1.44 -6.65
CA PHE A 97 8.86 -2.62 -6.20
C PHE A 97 7.36 -2.36 -6.03
N GLN A 98 6.89 -1.14 -6.24
CA GLN A 98 5.46 -0.78 -6.22
C GLN A 98 4.98 -0.21 -7.56
N LYS A 99 5.30 -0.89 -8.67
CA LYS A 99 4.81 -0.51 -10.00
C LYS A 99 3.36 -0.97 -10.19
N ILE A 100 2.55 -0.20 -10.90
CA ILE A 100 1.18 -0.58 -11.31
C ILE A 100 0.96 -0.28 -12.78
N LEU A 101 0.17 -1.13 -13.44
CA LEU A 101 -0.33 -0.89 -14.79
C LEU A 101 -1.65 -0.12 -14.71
N TRP A 102 -1.72 1.06 -15.31
CA TRP A 102 -2.92 1.88 -15.31
C TRP A 102 -3.40 2.16 -16.72
N LYS A 103 -4.71 2.00 -16.95
CA LYS A 103 -5.32 2.28 -18.24
C LYS A 103 -6.56 3.14 -18.03
N LYS A 104 -6.42 4.46 -18.26
CA LYS A 104 -7.52 5.42 -18.04
C LYS A 104 -8.70 5.22 -19.00
N TYR A 105 -8.42 4.86 -20.25
CA TYR A 105 -9.42 4.63 -21.28
C TYR A 105 -9.07 3.40 -22.12
N PRO A 106 -10.06 2.62 -22.61
CA PRO A 106 -9.81 1.43 -23.44
C PRO A 106 -8.93 1.69 -24.67
N ASN A 107 -9.05 2.89 -25.25
CA ASN A 107 -8.38 3.29 -26.49
C ASN A 107 -7.02 3.98 -26.26
N LYS A 108 -6.59 4.15 -25.00
CA LYS A 108 -5.28 4.73 -24.67
C LYS A 108 -4.28 3.62 -24.34
N PRO A 109 -2.97 3.86 -24.55
CA PRO A 109 -1.95 2.91 -24.12
C PRO A 109 -1.99 2.71 -22.61
N VAL A 110 -1.52 1.54 -22.16
CA VAL A 110 -1.29 1.27 -20.74
C VAL A 110 -0.13 2.14 -20.26
N GLN A 111 -0.31 2.78 -19.12
CA GLN A 111 0.70 3.58 -18.45
C GLN A 111 1.25 2.81 -17.25
N ILE A 112 2.49 3.12 -16.86
CA ILE A 112 3.13 2.52 -15.70
C ILE A 112 3.29 3.61 -14.64
N PHE A 113 2.82 3.35 -13.43
CA PHE A 113 3.03 4.25 -12.30
C PHE A 113 3.78 3.56 -11.17
N LYS A 114 4.62 4.31 -10.46
CA LYS A 114 5.19 3.90 -9.16
C LYS A 114 4.34 4.49 -8.03
N LEU A 115 3.93 3.66 -7.09
CA LEU A 115 3.27 4.12 -5.87
C LEU A 115 4.31 4.74 -4.95
N ARG A 116 4.00 5.92 -4.39
CA ARG A 116 4.94 6.68 -3.53
C ARG A 116 4.80 6.34 -2.06
N THR A 117 3.65 5.81 -1.65
CA THR A 117 3.24 5.74 -0.25
C THR A 117 2.90 4.31 0.09
N VAL A 118 2.95 3.98 1.39
CA VAL A 118 2.56 2.65 1.86
C VAL A 118 1.13 2.31 1.39
N THR A 119 0.97 1.10 0.87
CA THR A 119 -0.27 0.59 0.30
C THR A 119 -0.81 -0.57 1.11
N TYR A 120 -2.13 -0.70 1.11
CA TYR A 120 -2.82 -1.84 1.72
C TYR A 120 -2.47 -3.13 0.95
N GLY A 121 -2.56 -4.28 1.63
CA GLY A 121 -2.29 -5.58 1.00
C GLY A 121 -0.80 -5.98 0.97
N THR A 122 0.04 -5.21 1.66
CA THR A 122 1.46 -5.52 1.87
C THR A 122 1.72 -6.02 3.29
N THR A 123 2.78 -6.82 3.47
CA THR A 123 3.28 -7.21 4.78
C THR A 123 3.58 -5.95 5.61
N PRO A 124 3.17 -5.90 6.89
CA PRO A 124 3.45 -4.77 7.76
C PRO A 124 4.96 -4.52 7.85
N HIS A 125 5.40 -3.41 7.27
CA HIS A 125 6.78 -2.95 7.35
C HIS A 125 6.84 -1.81 8.37
N VAL A 126 7.69 -1.96 9.40
CA VAL A 126 8.01 -0.85 10.29
C VAL A 126 8.95 0.08 9.52
N THR A 127 8.47 1.27 9.17
CA THR A 127 9.37 2.33 8.75
C THR A 127 9.98 2.87 10.03
N TYR A 128 11.24 2.52 10.31
CA TYR A 128 11.97 3.22 11.37
C TYR A 128 11.89 4.71 11.05
N PRO A 129 11.50 5.58 12.01
CA PRO A 129 11.69 7.01 11.80
C PRO A 129 13.16 7.20 11.45
N ARG A 130 13.43 7.88 10.33
CA ARG A 130 14.78 8.39 10.07
C ARG A 130 15.14 9.23 11.27
N GLU A 131 15.98 8.70 12.15
CA GLU A 131 16.70 9.55 13.08
C GLU A 131 17.60 10.48 12.25
N PHE A 132 17.64 11.73 12.69
CA PHE A 132 18.17 12.95 12.08
C PHE A 132 19.38 12.82 11.16
#